data_AF-A0A366W9T4-F1
#
_entry.id   AF-A0A366W9T4-F1
#
_cell.length_a   1.000
_cell.length_b   1.000
_cell.length_c   1.000
_cell.angle_alpha   90.00
_cell.angle_beta   90.00
_cell.angle_gamma   90.00
#
_symmetry.space_group_name_H-M   'P 1'
#
loop_
_entity.id
_entity.type
_entity.pdbx_description
1 polymer ?
#
loop_
_entity_poly.entity_id
_entity_poly.type
_entity_poly.pdbx_seq_one_letter_code
_entity_poly.pdbx_strand_id
1 'polypeptide(L)'
;MGTLLSASQAAKEVGKSIPTITRAIKKGKLSAAKTEEGGYQIDPAELFRVWPAAKSDATPERNNATGKKLGHVTPENVDVTGGLEAEVKFLKQLLEDRDGTIADLKDQRDKWQEQAKTLLISNQNTPTQATETRRGGLLGFLRGNG
;
A
#
# COMPACT_ATOMS: atom_id res chain seq x y z
N MET A 1 -20.64 -3.48 -30.24
CA MET A 1 -20.65 -2.64 -29.03
C MET A 1 -19.70 -3.28 -28.04
N GLY A 2 -18.58 -2.63 -27.71
CA GLY A 2 -17.70 -3.13 -26.64
C GLY A 2 -18.35 -2.84 -25.31
N THR A 3 -18.65 -3.87 -24.53
CA THR A 3 -19.20 -3.70 -23.18
C THR A 3 -18.10 -3.15 -22.28
N LEU A 4 -18.28 -1.94 -21.76
CA LEU A 4 -17.37 -1.35 -20.78
C LEU A 4 -17.43 -2.14 -19.47
N LEU A 5 -16.28 -2.41 -18.88
CA LEU A 5 -16.16 -3.20 -17.65
C LEU A 5 -15.99 -2.28 -16.44
N SER A 6 -16.65 -2.62 -15.35
CA SER A 6 -16.33 -2.05 -14.04
C SER A 6 -14.99 -2.57 -13.52
N ALA A 7 -14.38 -1.87 -12.56
CA ALA A 7 -13.13 -2.32 -11.94
C ALA A 7 -13.22 -3.72 -11.30
N SER A 8 -14.40 -4.13 -10.84
CA SER A 8 -14.65 -5.46 -10.28
C SER A 8 -14.75 -6.54 -11.36
N GLN A 9 -15.38 -6.24 -12.49
CA GLN A 9 -15.44 -7.14 -13.64
C GLN A 9 -14.06 -7.30 -14.29
N ALA A 10 -13.37 -6.20 -14.53
CA ALA A 10 -12.01 -6.22 -15.07
C ALA A 10 -11.06 -7.08 -14.20
N ALA A 11 -11.15 -6.95 -12.87
CA ALA A 11 -10.40 -7.77 -11.92
C ALA A 11 -10.64 -9.28 -12.13
N LYS A 12 -11.88 -9.68 -12.39
CA LYS A 12 -12.24 -11.09 -12.66
C LYS A 12 -11.68 -11.58 -13.99
N GLU A 13 -11.80 -10.79 -15.06
CA GLU A 13 -11.35 -11.15 -16.41
C GLU A 13 -9.83 -11.38 -16.50
N VAL A 14 -9.02 -10.68 -15.69
CA VAL A 14 -7.56 -10.81 -15.70
C VAL A 14 -7.00 -11.54 -14.47
N GLY A 15 -7.86 -12.02 -13.57
CA GLY A 15 -7.44 -12.70 -12.34
C GLY A 15 -6.60 -11.82 -11.40
N LYS A 16 -6.87 -10.51 -11.34
CA LYS A 16 -6.18 -9.55 -10.46
C LYS A 16 -7.14 -9.00 -9.41
N SER A 17 -6.60 -8.42 -8.34
CA SER A 17 -7.42 -7.77 -7.32
C SER A 17 -7.93 -6.39 -7.77
N ILE A 18 -9.12 -5.97 -7.31
CA ILE A 18 -9.69 -4.64 -7.60
C ILE A 18 -8.72 -3.49 -7.23
N PRO A 19 -7.97 -3.53 -6.10
CA PRO A 19 -6.94 -2.53 -5.81
C PRO A 19 -5.81 -2.47 -6.85
N THR A 20 -5.49 -3.59 -7.51
CA THR A 20 -4.47 -3.63 -8.57
C THR A 20 -4.96 -2.91 -9.82
N ILE A 21 -6.21 -3.16 -10.23
CA ILE A 21 -6.86 -2.47 -11.34
C ILE A 21 -6.93 -0.96 -11.08
N THR A 22 -7.46 -0.55 -9.93
CA THR A 22 -7.59 0.88 -9.58
C THR A 22 -6.23 1.58 -9.42
N ARG A 23 -5.20 0.89 -8.94
CA ARG A 23 -3.83 1.42 -8.89
C ARG A 23 -3.24 1.60 -10.28
N ALA A 24 -3.49 0.70 -11.22
CA ALA A 24 -3.01 0.83 -12.59
C ALA A 24 -3.67 2.01 -13.32
N ILE A 25 -4.96 2.25 -13.06
CA ILE A 25 -5.68 3.43 -13.56
C ILE A 25 -5.04 4.71 -12.98
N LYS A 26 -4.86 4.77 -11.66
CA LYS A 26 -4.22 5.94 -11.00
C LYS A 26 -2.80 6.21 -11.48
N LYS A 27 -2.07 5.17 -11.89
CA LYS A 27 -0.71 5.27 -12.46
C LYS A 27 -0.69 5.56 -13.96
N GLY A 28 -1.85 5.67 -14.62
CA GLY A 28 -1.95 5.90 -16.06
C GLY A 28 -1.55 4.69 -16.91
N LYS A 29 -1.39 3.50 -16.32
CA LYS A 29 -1.06 2.28 -17.06
C LYS A 29 -2.26 1.70 -17.79
N LEU A 30 -3.45 1.88 -17.21
CA LEU A 30 -4.74 1.41 -17.72
C LEU A 30 -5.66 2.61 -17.93
N SER A 31 -6.18 2.76 -19.14
CA SER A 31 -7.14 3.84 -19.44
C SER A 31 -8.53 3.46 -18.95
N ALA A 32 -9.18 4.38 -18.23
CA ALA A 32 -10.55 4.18 -17.74
C ALA A 32 -11.28 5.53 -17.63
N ALA A 33 -12.56 5.54 -17.97
CA ALA A 33 -13.44 6.69 -17.73
C ALA A 33 -13.99 6.62 -16.30
N LYS A 34 -14.03 7.76 -15.60
CA LYS A 34 -14.64 7.83 -14.27
C LYS A 34 -16.14 8.06 -14.41
N THR A 35 -16.96 7.32 -13.68
CA THR A 35 -18.41 7.50 -13.66
C THR A 35 -18.81 8.59 -12.67
N GLU A 36 -20.03 9.14 -12.81
CA GLU A 36 -20.59 10.14 -11.90
C GLU A 36 -20.68 9.63 -10.45
N GLU A 37 -20.87 8.32 -10.28
CA GLU A 37 -20.89 7.63 -8.97
C GLU A 37 -19.48 7.36 -8.40
N GLY A 38 -18.41 7.83 -9.08
CA GLY A 38 -17.03 7.65 -8.62
C GLY A 38 -16.40 6.30 -8.96
N GLY A 39 -17.07 5.47 -9.75
CA GLY A 39 -16.55 4.21 -10.30
C GLY A 39 -15.67 4.40 -11.53
N TYR A 40 -15.23 3.29 -12.12
CA TYR A 40 -14.44 3.26 -13.36
C TYR A 40 -15.09 2.39 -14.42
N GLN A 41 -15.08 2.86 -15.66
CA GLN A 41 -15.42 2.14 -16.87
C GLN A 41 -14.15 1.90 -17.68
N ILE A 42 -13.82 0.63 -17.89
CA ILE A 42 -12.57 0.17 -18.49
C ILE A 42 -12.93 -0.52 -19.80
N ASP A 43 -12.25 -0.15 -20.88
CA ASP A 43 -12.39 -0.86 -22.15
C ASP A 43 -11.68 -2.22 -22.07
N PRO A 44 -12.34 -3.34 -22.44
CA PRO A 44 -11.69 -4.64 -22.55
C PRO A 44 -10.40 -4.62 -23.37
N ALA A 45 -10.32 -3.84 -24.46
CA ALA A 45 -9.11 -3.72 -25.27
C ALA A 45 -7.94 -3.14 -24.47
N GLU A 46 -8.20 -2.11 -23.65
CA GLU A 46 -7.21 -1.52 -22.76
C GLU A 46 -6.84 -2.47 -21.63
N LEU A 47 -7.81 -3.22 -21.09
CA LEU A 47 -7.58 -4.22 -20.05
C LEU A 47 -6.63 -5.31 -20.55
N PHE A 48 -6.94 -5.90 -21.71
CA PHE A 48 -6.19 -7.01 -22.28
C PHE A 48 -4.83 -6.59 -22.87
N ARG A 49 -4.66 -5.31 -23.20
CA ARG A 49 -3.36 -4.72 -23.54
C ARG A 49 -2.40 -4.70 -22.36
N VAL A 50 -2.91 -4.39 -21.16
CA VAL A 50 -2.09 -4.25 -19.94
C VAL A 50 -1.86 -5.60 -19.26
N TRP A 51 -2.89 -6.44 -19.23
CA TRP A 51 -2.79 -7.80 -18.73
C TRP A 51 -3.40 -8.76 -19.74
N PRO A 52 -2.65 -9.75 -20.25
CA PRO A 52 -3.24 -10.76 -21.11
C PRO A 52 -4.43 -11.41 -20.39
N ALA A 53 -5.50 -11.72 -21.13
CA ALA A 53 -6.66 -12.41 -20.59
C ALA A 53 -6.18 -13.64 -19.82
N ALA A 54 -6.67 -13.83 -18.60
CA ALA A 54 -6.37 -15.05 -17.86
C ALA A 54 -7.02 -16.19 -18.65
N LYS A 55 -6.23 -16.90 -19.47
CA LYS A 55 -6.67 -18.16 -20.06
C LYS A 55 -7.16 -19.00 -18.89
N SER A 56 -8.34 -19.60 -19.03
CA SER A 56 -8.93 -20.52 -18.07
C SER A 56 -8.15 -21.85 -18.00
N ASP A 57 -6.83 -21.79 -18.09
CA ASP A 57 -5.90 -22.86 -17.77
C ASP A 57 -5.21 -22.42 -16.50
N ALA A 58 -5.54 -23.12 -15.42
CA ALA A 58 -5.01 -22.93 -14.09
C ALA A 58 -3.47 -22.82 -14.11
N THR A 59 -2.98 -21.59 -14.17
CA THR A 59 -1.59 -21.25 -13.91
C THR A 59 -1.57 -19.93 -13.15
N PRO A 60 -1.24 -19.94 -11.85
CA PRO A 60 -0.97 -18.70 -11.15
C PRO A 60 0.42 -18.26 -11.59
N GLU A 61 0.50 -17.46 -12.66
CA GLU A 61 1.71 -16.66 -12.89
C GLU A 61 1.82 -15.63 -11.75
N ARG A 62 2.45 -16.10 -10.66
CA ARG A 62 3.16 -15.27 -9.70
C ARG A 62 4.35 -14.65 -10.42
N ASN A 63 4.11 -13.58 -11.17
CA ASN A 63 5.19 -12.70 -11.59
C ASN A 63 5.40 -11.62 -10.53
N ASN A 64 6.57 -11.77 -9.92
CA ASN A 64 7.03 -11.36 -8.61
C ASN A 64 7.72 -9.99 -8.65
N ALA A 65 7.62 -9.27 -7.55
CA ALA A 65 8.73 -8.56 -6.92
C ALA A 65 8.32 -8.49 -5.44
N THR A 66 8.79 -9.29 -4.51
CA THR A 66 10.15 -9.79 -4.27
C THR A 66 10.05 -11.00 -3.34
N GLY A 67 10.90 -12.02 -3.52
CA GLY A 67 11.16 -13.02 -2.47
C GLY A 67 11.00 -14.49 -2.87
N LYS A 68 12.07 -15.06 -3.43
CA LYS A 68 12.57 -16.44 -3.28
C LYS A 68 11.65 -17.45 -2.54
N LYS A 69 11.21 -18.52 -3.22
CA LYS A 69 11.48 -19.94 -2.87
C LYS A 69 10.74 -20.93 -3.80
N LEU A 70 11.56 -21.72 -4.52
CA LEU A 70 11.53 -23.16 -4.76
C LEU A 70 10.16 -23.88 -4.94
N GLY A 71 9.91 -24.23 -6.21
CA GLY A 71 9.41 -25.50 -6.77
C GLY A 71 8.45 -26.41 -6.00
N HIS A 72 7.33 -26.73 -6.64
CA HIS A 72 7.03 -28.12 -7.02
C HIS A 72 6.10 -28.16 -8.23
N VAL A 73 6.42 -29.03 -9.18
CA VAL A 73 5.61 -29.39 -10.35
C VAL A 73 4.48 -30.30 -9.87
N THR A 74 3.23 -30.04 -10.26
CA THR A 74 2.10 -30.94 -10.01
C THR A 74 1.81 -31.72 -11.28
N PRO A 75 1.83 -33.07 -11.30
CA PRO A 75 1.04 -33.81 -12.25
C PRO A 75 -0.39 -33.94 -11.71
N GLU A 76 -1.30 -33.40 -12.51
CA GLU A 76 -2.68 -33.81 -12.76
C GLU A 76 -3.25 -34.99 -11.95
N ASN A 77 -4.44 -34.75 -11.37
CA ASN A 77 -5.40 -35.72 -10.80
C ASN A 77 -5.15 -36.22 -9.37
N VAL A 78 -5.35 -35.35 -8.37
CA VAL A 78 -5.75 -35.81 -7.03
C VAL A 78 -6.80 -34.87 -6.44
N ASP A 79 -8.02 -35.39 -6.32
CA ASP A 79 -9.00 -35.08 -5.28
C ASP A 79 -9.48 -33.62 -5.15
N VAL A 80 -10.50 -33.29 -5.94
CA VAL A 80 -11.20 -31.98 -5.94
C VAL A 80 -11.77 -31.63 -4.55
N THR A 81 -12.01 -32.62 -3.70
CA THR A 81 -12.51 -32.43 -2.32
C THR A 81 -11.41 -31.96 -1.37
N GLY A 82 -10.22 -32.56 -1.45
CA GLY A 82 -9.06 -32.15 -0.65
C GLY A 82 -8.51 -30.77 -1.05
N GLY A 83 -8.63 -30.40 -2.33
CA GLY A 83 -8.24 -29.08 -2.82
C GLY A 83 -9.07 -27.95 -2.21
N LEU A 84 -10.37 -28.15 -2.00
CA LEU A 84 -11.25 -27.12 -1.45
C LEU A 84 -11.02 -26.91 0.06
N GLU A 85 -10.82 -28.00 0.81
CA GLU A 85 -10.47 -27.90 2.24
C GLU A 85 -9.09 -27.28 2.46
N ALA A 86 -8.12 -27.62 1.60
CA ALA A 86 -6.80 -27.01 1.60
C ALA A 86 -6.85 -25.50 1.31
N GLU A 87 -7.69 -25.08 0.35
CA GLU A 87 -7.90 -23.67 0.05
C GLU A 87 -8.56 -22.93 1.22
N VAL A 88 -9.59 -23.51 1.85
CA VAL A 88 -10.23 -22.92 3.04
C VAL A 88 -9.23 -22.75 4.18
N LYS A 89 -8.38 -23.75 4.41
CA LYS A 89 -7.34 -23.69 5.45
C LYS A 89 -6.31 -22.60 5.13
N PHE A 90 -5.86 -22.52 3.88
CA PHE A 90 -4.92 -21.49 3.43
C PHE A 90 -5.51 -20.08 3.57
N LEU A 91 -6.77 -19.88 3.16
CA LEU A 91 -7.46 -18.60 3.29
C LEU A 91 -7.64 -18.18 4.75
N LYS A 92 -7.98 -19.13 5.65
CA LYS A 92 -8.05 -18.86 7.09
C LYS A 92 -6.71 -18.44 7.67
N GLN A 93 -5.65 -19.14 7.33
CA GLN A 93 -4.30 -18.79 7.77
C GLN A 93 -3.86 -17.42 7.25
N LEU A 94 -4.20 -17.10 6.00
CA LEU A 94 -3.93 -15.78 5.43
C LEU A 94 -4.71 -14.67 6.16
N LEU A 95 -5.97 -14.93 6.56
CA LEU A 95 -6.74 -13.97 7.35
C LEU A 95 -6.09 -13.74 8.72
N GLU A 96 -5.67 -14.81 9.40
CA GLU A 96 -4.99 -14.72 10.69
C GLU A 96 -3.68 -13.92 10.61
N ASP A 97 -2.84 -14.19 9.60
CA ASP A 97 -1.62 -13.43 9.35
C ASP A 97 -1.89 -11.94 9.10
N ARG A 98 -2.98 -11.63 8.38
CA ARG A 98 -3.38 -10.25 8.08
C ARG A 98 -3.90 -9.54 9.32
N ASP A 99 -4.72 -10.21 10.11
CA ASP A 99 -5.24 -9.69 11.37
C ASP A 99 -4.09 -9.41 12.36
N GLY A 100 -3.10 -10.30 12.44
CA GLY A 100 -1.87 -10.08 13.21
C GLY A 100 -1.09 -8.85 12.73
N THR A 101 -0.94 -8.67 11.43
CA THR A 101 -0.29 -7.48 10.85
C THR A 101 -1.07 -6.21 11.19
N ILE A 102 -2.41 -6.24 11.12
CA ILE A 102 -3.26 -5.10 11.46
C ILE A 102 -3.14 -4.75 12.94
N ALA A 103 -3.07 -5.75 13.82
CA ALA A 103 -2.87 -5.54 15.25
C ALA A 103 -1.53 -4.84 15.54
N ASP A 104 -0.42 -5.35 14.99
CA ASP A 104 0.90 -4.74 15.17
C ASP A 104 0.95 -3.29 14.63
N LEU A 105 0.36 -3.03 13.47
CA LEU A 105 0.28 -1.66 12.91
C LEU A 105 -0.54 -0.72 13.79
N LYS A 106 -1.62 -1.21 14.41
CA LYS A 106 -2.41 -0.41 15.37
C LYS A 106 -1.60 -0.11 16.63
N ASP A 107 -0.89 -1.09 17.17
CA ASP A 107 -0.03 -0.90 18.34
C ASP A 107 1.08 0.12 18.06
N GLN A 108 1.73 0.04 16.89
CA GLN A 108 2.75 1.00 16.49
C GLN A 108 2.18 2.41 16.32
N ARG A 109 1.01 2.54 15.69
CA ARG A 109 0.31 3.83 15.58
C ARG A 109 0.02 4.40 16.97
N ASP A 110 -0.50 3.59 17.89
CA ASP A 110 -0.90 4.06 19.22
C ASP A 110 0.33 4.51 20.03
N LYS A 111 1.43 3.75 19.98
CA LYS A 111 2.72 4.15 20.55
C LYS A 111 3.24 5.47 19.95
N TRP A 112 3.13 5.67 18.64
CA TRP A 112 3.51 6.93 18.02
C TRP A 112 2.61 8.10 18.44
N GLN A 113 1.31 7.86 18.59
CA GLN A 113 0.38 8.88 19.11
C GLN A 113 0.72 9.29 20.55
N GLU A 114 1.07 8.32 21.41
CA GLU A 114 1.53 8.60 22.78
C GLU A 114 2.85 9.38 22.82
N GLN A 115 3.82 9.00 21.98
CA GLN A 115 5.09 9.72 21.86
C GLN A 115 4.88 11.17 21.40
N ALA A 116 4.07 11.37 20.36
CA ALA A 116 3.73 12.70 19.86
C ALA A 116 3.02 13.55 20.93
N LYS A 117 2.08 12.96 21.68
CA LYS A 117 1.39 13.64 22.79
C LYS A 117 2.37 14.04 23.90
N THR A 118 3.29 13.15 24.25
CA THR A 118 4.31 13.40 25.29
C THR A 118 5.25 14.52 24.87
N LEU A 119 5.74 14.50 23.63
CA LEU A 119 6.57 15.56 23.06
C LEU A 119 5.83 16.91 23.00
N LEU A 120 4.54 16.89 22.67
CA LEU A 120 3.74 18.12 22.66
C LEU A 120 3.64 18.73 24.07
N ILE A 121 3.42 17.91 25.10
CA ILE A 121 3.34 18.37 26.49
C ILE A 121 4.70 18.88 26.99
N SER A 122 5.80 18.19 26.67
CA SER A 122 7.14 18.62 27.11
C SER A 122 7.58 19.93 26.46
N ASN A 123 7.22 20.16 25.19
CA ASN A 123 7.52 21.40 24.48
C ASN A 123 6.64 22.58 24.91
N GLN A 124 5.47 22.32 25.52
CA GLN A 124 4.64 23.35 26.15
C GLN A 124 5.11 23.71 27.57
N ASN A 125 5.70 22.76 28.28
CA ASN A 125 6.20 22.95 29.64
C ASN A 125 7.66 23.43 29.70
N THR A 126 8.30 23.72 28.55
CA THR A 126 9.61 24.35 28.56
C THR A 126 9.43 25.78 29.05
N PRO A 127 9.91 26.15 30.25
CA PRO A 127 9.92 27.56 30.62
C PRO A 127 10.80 28.25 29.60
N THR A 128 10.31 29.34 29.03
CA THR A 128 11.11 30.34 28.33
C THR A 128 12.22 30.78 29.29
N GLN A 129 13.31 30.02 29.35
CA GLN A 129 14.51 30.46 30.03
C GLN A 129 15.04 31.59 29.19
N ALA A 130 14.78 32.80 29.70
CA ALA A 130 15.23 34.05 29.19
C ALA A 130 16.68 33.92 28.72
N THR A 131 16.89 34.03 27.42
CA THR A 131 18.16 34.46 26.87
C THR A 131 18.33 35.94 27.20
N GLU A 132 18.56 36.25 28.48
CA GLU A 132 19.35 37.41 28.86
C GLU A 132 20.79 37.13 28.43
N THR A 133 21.04 37.29 27.13
CA THR A 133 22.39 37.57 26.66
C THR A 133 22.72 38.97 27.18
N ARG A 134 23.42 38.96 28.32
CA ARG A 134 23.96 40.13 29.01
C ARG A 134 24.50 41.14 28.01
N ARG A 135 23.97 42.36 28.09
CA ARG A 135 24.54 43.58 27.53
C ARG A 135 26.00 43.69 27.99
N GLY A 136 26.94 43.30 27.14
CA GLY A 136 28.38 43.42 27.37
C GLY A 136 29.02 44.03 26.13
N GLY A 137 29.41 45.30 26.23
CA GLY A 137 29.80 46.15 25.11
C GLY A 137 31.02 45.66 24.32
N LEU A 138 30.89 45.69 22.99
CA LEU A 138 31.99 45.54 22.03
C LEU A 138 31.96 46.68 21.00
N LEU A 139 31.67 47.91 21.44
CA LEU A 139 31.81 49.14 20.65
C LEU A 139 32.71 50.14 21.39
N GLY A 140 33.91 49.70 21.72
CA GLY A 140 34.88 50.47 22.51
C GLY A 140 36.29 50.35 21.97
N PHE A 141 36.50 50.46 20.65
CA PHE A 141 37.83 50.73 20.13
C PHE A 141 37.72 51.35 18.74
N LEU A 142 38.00 52.66 18.65
CA LEU A 142 38.65 53.34 17.53
C LEU A 142 38.64 54.85 17.82
N ARG A 143 39.64 55.30 18.60
CA ARG A 143 40.07 56.71 18.62
C ARG A 143 41.58 56.78 18.85
N GLY A 144 42.30 57.23 17.82
CA GLY A 144 43.56 57.97 17.92
C GLY A 144 44.86 57.17 17.89
N ASN A 145 45.57 57.18 16.76
CA ASN A 145 46.87 57.87 16.58
C ASN A 145 47.59 57.36 15.33
N GLY A 146 48.09 58.29 14.51
CA GLY A 146 48.89 58.06 13.32
C GLY A 146 48.69 59.14 12.29
#